data_AF-A0A4R8UDR2-F1
#
_entry.id   AF-A0A4R8UDR2-F1
#
_cell.length_a   1.000
_cell.length_b   1.000
_cell.length_c   1.000
_cell.angle_alpha   90.00
_cell.angle_beta   90.00
_cell.angle_gamma   90.00
#
_symmetry.space_group_name_H-M   'P 1'
#
loop_
_entity.id
_entity.type
_entity.pdbx_description
1 polymer ?
#
loop_
_entity_poly.entity_id
_entity_poly.type
_entity_poly.pdbx_seq_one_letter_code
_entity_poly.pdbx_strand_id
1 'polypeptide(L)'
;MTERVVNFERLRRMRCGSCRHEWRVTAEWLDRFNQAFEACPNCGTDCQGEDRPNFCAEPNDPSHDDSTVRRLHWYHSSTHETWPDKDFDPAKQLTDVTKQRMEAMGSQSGGVERWANRQKAKALHVGTYEAAIENMFRRMDDQGGSADRYFMYRVQLSPNCVIEPGVHQEPTDFVGDAHLSEVCAPGVNTLRYVNVHEDPSSISLAVDLNAIHAVQRISVPMRVEENDSWTLDATARLLDAVSQPPPPLQHWMRRGPSALMSEARKLEEEIAASLPLVLRERFSAGFGEAAFESNPNGFPRKLIGLARLVTDPRAVLDSLDTQQWHTV
;
A
#
# COMPACT_ATOMS: atom_id res chain seq x y z
N MET A 1 14.48 -16.02 10.58
CA MET A 1 13.56 -15.40 9.63
C MET A 1 14.27 -15.15 8.32
N THR A 2 13.54 -15.06 7.21
CA THR A 2 14.08 -14.98 5.86
C THR A 2 13.45 -13.81 5.12
N GLU A 3 14.29 -13.01 4.47
CA GLU A 3 13.88 -11.91 3.61
C GLU A 3 13.52 -12.43 2.22
N ARG A 4 12.49 -11.85 1.60
CA ARG A 4 12.18 -12.10 0.19
C ARG A 4 13.05 -11.19 -0.68
N VAL A 5 13.35 -11.64 -1.90
CA VAL A 5 13.98 -10.75 -2.89
C VAL A 5 12.95 -9.70 -3.28
N VAL A 6 13.29 -8.43 -3.08
CA VAL A 6 12.46 -7.30 -3.51
C VAL A 6 12.65 -7.08 -5.02
N ASN A 7 11.56 -7.10 -5.77
CA ASN A 7 11.51 -6.90 -7.22
C ASN A 7 10.15 -6.35 -7.69
N PHE A 8 10.05 -5.02 -7.78
CA PHE A 8 8.88 -4.31 -8.32
C PHE A 8 8.62 -4.53 -9.82
N GLU A 9 9.59 -5.08 -10.55
CA GLU A 9 9.48 -5.34 -12.00
C GLU A 9 9.18 -6.82 -12.30
N ARG A 10 8.91 -7.63 -11.28
CA ARG A 10 8.60 -9.04 -11.48
C ARG A 10 7.41 -9.22 -12.42
N LEU A 11 7.49 -10.25 -13.26
CA LEU A 11 6.35 -10.63 -14.09
C LEU A 11 5.22 -11.14 -13.19
N ARG A 12 4.00 -10.79 -13.57
CA ARG A 12 2.79 -11.19 -12.86
C ARG A 12 2.17 -12.37 -13.56
N ARG A 13 1.71 -13.35 -12.79
CA ARG A 13 1.14 -14.57 -13.35
C ARG A 13 -0.38 -14.46 -13.44
N MET A 14 -0.91 -14.80 -14.60
CA MET A 14 -2.34 -14.79 -14.88
C MET A 14 -2.82 -16.16 -15.32
N ARG A 15 -4.10 -16.42 -15.06
CA ARG A 15 -4.84 -17.60 -15.51
C ARG A 15 -6.16 -17.14 -16.14
N CYS A 16 -6.43 -17.59 -17.35
CA CYS A 16 -7.73 -17.37 -18.00
C CYS A 16 -8.83 -18.16 -17.30
N GLY A 17 -9.94 -17.51 -16.94
CA GLY A 17 -11.12 -18.20 -16.40
C GLY A 17 -11.71 -19.18 -17.42
N SER A 18 -11.84 -18.76 -18.69
CA SER A 18 -12.52 -19.52 -19.74
C SER A 18 -11.74 -20.76 -20.21
N CYS A 19 -10.45 -20.63 -20.53
CA CYS A 19 -9.66 -21.73 -21.12
C CYS A 19 -8.55 -22.28 -20.21
N ARG A 20 -8.40 -21.73 -19.00
CA ARG A 20 -7.39 -22.14 -18.00
C ARG A 20 -5.93 -21.97 -18.41
N HIS A 21 -5.65 -21.39 -19.57
CA HIS A 21 -4.29 -21.05 -20.00
C HIS A 21 -3.64 -20.11 -18.98
N GLU A 22 -2.37 -20.35 -18.67
CA GLU A 22 -1.58 -19.56 -17.73
C GLU A 22 -0.39 -18.94 -18.44
N TRP A 23 -0.14 -17.67 -18.17
CA TRP A 23 1.00 -16.94 -18.73
C TRP A 23 1.50 -15.87 -17.77
N ARG A 24 2.65 -15.28 -18.11
CA ARG A 24 3.28 -14.20 -17.36
C ARG A 24 3.16 -12.89 -18.15
N VAL A 25 2.92 -11.81 -17.44
CA VAL A 25 2.68 -10.49 -18.02
C VAL A 25 3.52 -9.42 -17.35
N THR A 26 3.89 -8.40 -18.11
CA THR A 26 4.55 -7.20 -17.59
C THR A 26 3.52 -6.21 -17.05
N ALA A 27 4.00 -5.10 -16.48
CA ALA A 27 3.13 -3.99 -16.07
C ALA A 27 2.41 -3.36 -17.27
N GLU A 28 3.12 -3.17 -18.38
CA GLU A 28 2.61 -2.57 -19.63
C GLU A 28 1.49 -3.42 -20.23
N TRP A 29 1.65 -4.74 -20.20
CA TRP A 29 0.62 -5.65 -20.69
C TRP A 29 -0.65 -5.54 -19.83
N LEU A 30 -0.52 -5.42 -18.50
CA LEU A 30 -1.67 -5.28 -17.60
C LEU A 30 -2.41 -3.97 -17.78
N ASP A 31 -1.68 -2.86 -17.94
CA ASP A 31 -2.28 -1.57 -18.22
C ASP A 31 -3.14 -1.65 -19.49
N ARG A 32 -2.57 -2.20 -20.57
CA ARG A 32 -3.30 -2.42 -21.83
C ARG A 32 -4.47 -3.40 -21.69
N PHE A 33 -4.33 -4.46 -20.90
CA PHE A 33 -5.41 -5.40 -20.61
C PHE A 33 -6.58 -4.72 -19.88
N ASN A 34 -6.30 -3.86 -18.90
CA ASN A 34 -7.32 -3.08 -18.20
C ASN A 34 -8.03 -2.08 -19.13
N GLN A 35 -7.34 -1.60 -20.17
CA GLN A 35 -7.90 -0.77 -21.23
C GLN A 35 -8.55 -1.56 -22.38
N ALA A 36 -8.73 -2.88 -22.23
CA ALA A 36 -9.30 -3.78 -23.24
C ALA A 36 -8.52 -3.87 -24.57
N PHE A 37 -7.22 -3.54 -24.55
CA PHE A 37 -6.31 -3.67 -25.70
C PHE A 37 -5.53 -4.99 -25.75
N GLU A 38 -5.67 -5.83 -24.72
CA GLU A 38 -5.06 -7.16 -24.63
C GLU A 38 -6.10 -8.18 -24.17
N ALA A 39 -5.88 -9.45 -24.48
CA ALA A 39 -6.76 -10.54 -24.14
C ALA A 39 -5.98 -11.84 -23.87
N CYS A 40 -6.66 -12.88 -23.41
CA CYS A 40 -6.05 -14.19 -23.25
C CYS A 40 -5.40 -14.64 -24.57
N PRO A 41 -4.09 -14.95 -24.60
CA PRO A 41 -3.38 -15.28 -25.84
C PRO A 41 -3.85 -16.60 -26.46
N ASN A 42 -4.54 -17.45 -25.70
CA ASN A 42 -5.01 -18.75 -26.17
C ASN A 42 -6.44 -18.75 -26.70
N CYS A 43 -7.36 -18.00 -26.09
CA CYS A 43 -8.80 -18.06 -26.42
C CYS A 43 -9.46 -16.70 -26.71
N GLY A 44 -8.73 -15.59 -26.55
CA GLY A 44 -9.25 -14.26 -26.84
C GLY A 44 -10.17 -13.65 -25.79
N THR A 45 -10.42 -14.31 -24.65
CA THR A 45 -11.19 -13.70 -23.54
C THR A 45 -10.48 -12.46 -23.01
N ASP A 46 -11.15 -11.32 -23.04
CA ASP A 46 -10.66 -10.02 -22.57
C ASP A 46 -11.02 -9.74 -21.09
N CYS A 47 -10.87 -8.49 -20.65
CA CYS A 47 -11.13 -8.07 -19.28
C CYS A 47 -12.62 -7.86 -18.94
N GLN A 48 -13.54 -7.93 -19.91
CA GLN A 48 -14.96 -7.60 -19.73
C GLN A 48 -15.82 -8.81 -19.34
N GLY A 49 -15.33 -10.03 -19.58
CA GLY A 49 -16.07 -11.26 -19.30
C GLY A 49 -16.10 -11.65 -17.82
N GLU A 50 -17.13 -12.41 -17.40
CA GLU A 50 -17.19 -13.01 -16.06
C GLU A 50 -16.00 -13.95 -15.81
N ASP A 51 -15.62 -14.74 -16.83
CA ASP A 51 -14.47 -15.63 -16.83
C ASP A 51 -13.16 -14.95 -17.31
N ARG A 52 -13.06 -13.63 -17.14
CA ARG A 52 -11.87 -12.87 -17.55
C ARG A 52 -10.58 -13.45 -16.95
N PRO A 53 -9.45 -13.31 -17.64
CA PRO A 53 -8.15 -13.55 -17.05
C PRO A 53 -7.97 -12.84 -15.70
N ASN A 54 -7.49 -13.58 -14.70
CA ASN A 54 -7.23 -13.06 -13.36
C ASN A 54 -5.88 -13.55 -12.83
N PHE A 55 -5.38 -12.90 -11.78
CA PHE A 55 -4.11 -13.25 -11.16
C PHE A 55 -4.17 -14.62 -10.49
N CYS A 56 -3.04 -15.32 -10.51
CA CYS A 56 -2.85 -16.57 -9.78
C CYS A 56 -1.45 -16.62 -9.18
N ALA A 57 -1.29 -17.29 -8.04
CA ALA A 57 0.03 -17.47 -7.44
C ALA A 57 0.99 -18.25 -8.35
N GLU A 58 2.29 -17.96 -8.21
CA GLU A 58 3.34 -18.80 -8.77
C GLU A 58 3.29 -20.20 -8.11
N PRO A 59 3.31 -21.31 -8.88
CA PRO A 59 3.20 -22.66 -8.32
C PRO A 59 4.36 -23.05 -7.41
N ASN A 60 5.52 -22.41 -7.60
CA ASN A 60 6.74 -22.63 -6.83
C ASN A 60 6.99 -21.51 -5.80
N ASP A 61 6.00 -20.66 -5.52
CA ASP A 61 6.13 -19.66 -4.46
C ASP A 61 6.40 -20.37 -3.11
N PRO A 62 7.48 -20.02 -2.39
CA PRO A 62 7.79 -20.67 -1.11
C PRO A 62 6.67 -20.53 -0.06
N SER A 63 5.78 -19.55 -0.21
CA SER A 63 4.65 -19.27 0.68
C SER A 63 3.51 -20.28 0.56
N HIS A 64 3.58 -21.24 -0.40
CA HIS A 64 2.72 -22.43 -0.38
C HIS A 64 3.03 -23.36 0.80
N ASP A 65 4.25 -23.32 1.36
CA ASP A 65 4.65 -24.10 2.52
C ASP A 65 4.42 -23.35 3.84
N ASP A 66 3.62 -23.92 4.73
CA ASP A 66 3.26 -23.34 6.02
C ASP A 66 4.48 -23.05 6.91
N SER A 67 5.50 -23.91 6.85
CA SER A 67 6.71 -23.72 7.65
C SER A 67 7.48 -22.48 7.18
N THR A 68 7.46 -22.23 5.88
CA THR A 68 8.11 -21.11 5.23
C THR A 68 7.34 -19.82 5.47
N VAL A 69 6.00 -19.83 5.39
CA VAL A 69 5.14 -18.68 5.75
C VAL A 69 5.49 -18.11 7.12
N ARG A 70 5.67 -18.99 8.12
CA ARG A 70 6.04 -18.60 9.50
C ARG A 70 7.45 -18.03 9.62
N ARG A 71 8.35 -18.38 8.69
CA ARG A 71 9.76 -17.94 8.70
C ARG A 71 10.02 -16.72 7.84
N LEU A 72 9.10 -16.34 6.96
CA LEU A 72 9.24 -15.17 6.10
C LEU A 72 8.92 -13.88 6.86
N HIS A 73 9.66 -12.82 6.54
CA HIS A 73 9.21 -11.47 6.89
C HIS A 73 8.04 -11.06 6.00
N TRP A 74 7.05 -10.44 6.64
CA TRP A 74 5.90 -9.84 5.99
C TRP A 74 5.91 -8.34 6.22
N TYR A 75 5.20 -7.59 5.38
CA TYR A 75 5.23 -6.13 5.44
C TYR A 75 3.85 -5.51 5.48
N HIS A 76 3.78 -4.36 6.15
CA HIS A 76 2.60 -3.53 6.21
C HIS A 76 2.98 -2.05 6.23
N SER A 77 2.17 -1.21 5.59
CA SER A 77 2.30 0.26 5.64
C SER A 77 1.10 0.85 6.37
N SER A 78 1.33 1.71 7.36
CA SER A 78 0.26 2.33 8.13
C SER A 78 0.56 3.79 8.46
N THR A 79 -0.47 4.58 8.68
CA THR A 79 -0.37 5.91 9.30
C THR A 79 -0.43 5.84 10.83
N HIS A 80 -0.73 4.66 11.39
CA HIS A 80 -0.78 4.43 12.83
C HIS A 80 0.60 4.04 13.36
N GLU A 81 1.22 4.91 14.15
CA GLU A 81 2.57 4.73 14.70
C GLU A 81 2.73 3.48 15.60
N THR A 82 1.66 3.08 16.28
CA THR A 82 1.64 1.97 17.24
C THR A 82 1.07 0.68 16.63
N TRP A 83 0.99 0.57 15.31
CA TRP A 83 0.47 -0.62 14.67
C TRP A 83 1.38 -1.87 14.91
N PRO A 84 0.79 -3.07 15.12
CA PRO A 84 -0.62 -3.30 15.37
C PRO A 84 -0.96 -2.99 16.84
N ASP A 85 -2.08 -2.31 17.06
CA ASP A 85 -2.47 -1.80 18.39
C ASP A 85 -3.54 -2.70 19.04
N LYS A 86 -3.18 -3.40 20.12
CA LYS A 86 -4.09 -4.23 20.92
C LYS A 86 -5.18 -3.40 21.63
N ASP A 87 -4.87 -2.16 21.96
CA ASP A 87 -5.76 -1.24 22.66
C ASP A 87 -6.51 -0.32 21.67
N PHE A 88 -6.45 -0.64 20.37
CA PHE A 88 -7.15 0.09 19.33
C PHE A 88 -8.63 0.22 19.66
N ASP A 89 -9.10 1.45 19.84
CA ASP A 89 -10.50 1.75 20.08
C ASP A 89 -11.10 2.48 18.86
N PRO A 90 -11.76 1.75 17.95
CA PRO A 90 -12.36 2.34 16.75
C PRO A 90 -13.47 3.35 17.09
N ALA A 91 -14.11 3.24 18.28
CA ALA A 91 -15.18 4.14 18.67
C ALA A 91 -14.69 5.56 18.98
N LYS A 92 -13.39 5.75 19.27
CA LYS A 92 -12.78 7.07 19.48
C LYS A 92 -12.82 7.95 18.22
N GLN A 93 -12.88 7.33 17.03
CA GLN A 93 -12.93 8.06 15.76
C GLN A 93 -14.35 8.53 15.39
N LEU A 94 -15.38 8.04 16.10
CA LEU A 94 -16.76 8.40 15.82
C LEU A 94 -17.16 9.71 16.51
N THR A 95 -17.85 10.57 15.78
CA THR A 95 -18.53 11.74 16.36
C THR A 95 -19.70 11.32 17.24
N ASP A 96 -20.10 12.15 18.19
CA ASP A 96 -21.26 11.88 19.05
C ASP A 96 -22.55 11.73 18.26
N VAL A 97 -22.70 12.49 17.16
CA VAL A 97 -23.84 12.36 16.23
C VAL A 97 -23.84 10.98 15.56
N THR A 98 -22.67 10.50 15.13
CA THR A 98 -22.54 9.17 14.53
C THR A 98 -22.89 8.08 15.54
N LYS A 99 -22.38 8.20 16.78
CA LYS A 99 -22.69 7.26 17.87
C LYS A 99 -24.21 7.21 18.14
N GLN A 100 -24.86 8.36 18.27
CA GLN A 100 -26.32 8.43 18.48
C GLN A 100 -27.11 7.79 17.35
N ARG A 101 -26.72 8.03 16.09
CA ARG A 101 -27.38 7.40 14.93
C ARG A 101 -27.20 5.88 14.94
N MET A 102 -26.02 5.39 15.26
CA MET A 102 -25.74 3.95 15.31
C MET A 102 -26.55 3.25 16.42
N GLU A 103 -26.73 3.89 17.57
CA GLU A 103 -27.60 3.37 18.63
C GLU A 103 -29.08 3.40 18.23
N ALA A 104 -29.52 4.42 17.48
CA ALA A 104 -30.92 4.57 17.05
C ALA A 104 -31.32 3.67 15.87
N MET A 105 -30.38 3.29 14.99
CA MET A 105 -30.66 2.47 13.79
C MET A 105 -30.70 0.96 14.05
N GLY A 106 -30.21 0.50 15.20
CA GLY A 106 -30.22 -0.93 15.54
C GLY A 106 -31.57 -1.38 16.12
N SER A 107 -32.03 -2.57 15.73
CA SER A 107 -33.13 -3.26 16.43
C SER A 107 -32.70 -3.82 17.80
N GLN A 108 -31.41 -3.72 18.14
CA GLN A 108 -30.78 -4.20 19.37
C GLN A 108 -29.90 -3.11 19.99
N SER A 109 -29.93 -2.97 21.32
CA SER A 109 -29.09 -2.03 22.10
C SER A 109 -27.60 -2.31 21.92
N GLY A 110 -26.74 -1.28 21.90
CA GLY A 110 -25.27 -1.44 21.83
C GLY A 110 -24.75 -1.46 20.39
N GLY A 111 -25.29 -0.61 19.53
CA GLY A 111 -24.89 -0.50 18.11
C GLY A 111 -23.43 -0.10 17.94
N VAL A 112 -22.95 0.83 18.76
CA VAL A 112 -21.55 1.29 18.74
C VAL A 112 -20.61 0.18 19.21
N GLU A 113 -20.97 -0.54 20.27
CA GLU A 113 -20.15 -1.64 20.81
C GLU A 113 -20.03 -2.79 19.80
N ARG A 114 -21.13 -3.21 19.18
CA ARG A 114 -21.09 -4.25 18.14
C ARG A 114 -20.25 -3.84 16.94
N TRP A 115 -20.42 -2.60 16.47
CA TRP A 115 -19.59 -2.08 15.38
C TRP A 115 -18.11 -2.05 15.78
N ALA A 116 -17.79 -1.57 16.98
CA ALA A 116 -16.42 -1.52 17.48
C ALA A 116 -15.80 -2.92 17.58
N ASN A 117 -16.55 -3.90 18.08
CA ASN A 117 -16.12 -5.30 18.12
C ASN A 117 -15.90 -5.86 16.72
N ARG A 118 -16.76 -5.52 15.75
CA ARG A 118 -16.57 -5.91 14.35
C ARG A 118 -15.30 -5.28 13.77
N GLN A 119 -15.05 -3.99 14.01
CA GLN A 119 -13.82 -3.34 13.55
C GLN A 119 -12.56 -3.96 14.16
N LYS A 120 -12.58 -4.32 15.44
CA LYS A 120 -11.47 -5.01 16.12
C LYS A 120 -11.23 -6.43 15.61
N ALA A 121 -12.29 -7.10 15.13
CA ALA A 121 -12.23 -8.45 14.58
C ALA A 121 -11.86 -8.49 13.09
N LYS A 122 -11.51 -7.35 12.47
CA LYS A 122 -10.99 -7.32 11.11
C LYS A 122 -9.62 -7.96 11.06
N ALA A 123 -9.38 -8.75 10.03
CA ALA A 123 -8.06 -9.26 9.75
C ALA A 123 -7.12 -8.11 9.36
N LEU A 124 -5.87 -8.22 9.78
CA LEU A 124 -4.79 -7.34 9.38
C LEU A 124 -4.17 -7.88 8.09
N HIS A 125 -4.03 -7.01 7.10
CA HIS A 125 -3.42 -7.37 5.82
C HIS A 125 -1.91 -7.15 5.89
N VAL A 126 -1.14 -8.21 5.66
CA VAL A 126 0.32 -8.15 5.53
C VAL A 126 0.74 -8.83 4.24
N GLY A 127 1.72 -8.27 3.53
CA GLY A 127 2.10 -8.72 2.20
C GLY A 127 3.60 -8.82 1.99
N THR A 128 3.99 -8.82 0.72
CA THR A 128 5.38 -8.59 0.31
C THR A 128 5.80 -7.16 0.62
N TYR A 129 7.09 -6.87 0.49
CA TYR A 129 7.61 -5.51 0.65
C TYR A 129 6.92 -4.58 -0.37
N GLU A 130 6.79 -5.05 -1.60
CA GLU A 130 6.18 -4.39 -2.73
C GLU A 130 4.70 -4.11 -2.48
N ALA A 131 3.95 -5.09 -1.96
CA ALA A 131 2.53 -4.90 -1.61
C ALA A 131 2.35 -3.78 -0.57
N ALA A 132 3.24 -3.70 0.44
CA ALA A 132 3.18 -2.65 1.44
C ALA A 132 3.46 -1.25 0.83
N ILE A 133 4.44 -1.14 -0.07
CA ILE A 133 4.74 0.14 -0.75
C ILE A 133 3.63 0.53 -1.73
N GLU A 134 3.11 -0.41 -2.52
CA GLU A 134 2.00 -0.19 -3.44
C GLU A 134 0.73 0.27 -2.72
N ASN A 135 0.40 -0.34 -1.57
CA ASN A 135 -0.71 0.07 -0.73
C ASN A 135 -0.53 1.51 -0.23
N MET A 136 0.68 1.86 0.22
CA MET A 136 0.98 3.21 0.68
C MET A 136 0.77 4.24 -0.43
N PHE A 137 1.37 4.05 -1.60
CA PHE A 137 1.21 4.98 -2.73
C PHE A 137 -0.23 5.08 -3.21
N ARG A 138 -0.96 3.96 -3.28
CA ARG A 138 -2.40 3.98 -3.58
C ARG A 138 -3.18 4.84 -2.59
N ARG A 139 -2.89 4.76 -1.28
CA ARG A 139 -3.58 5.58 -0.26
C ARG A 139 -3.19 7.06 -0.32
N MET A 140 -1.93 7.35 -0.66
CA MET A 140 -1.48 8.72 -0.86
C MET A 140 -2.21 9.40 -2.02
N ASP A 141 -2.40 8.66 -3.13
CA ASP A 141 -3.06 9.13 -4.35
C ASP A 141 -4.59 9.15 -4.22
N ASP A 142 -5.21 8.00 -3.98
CA ASP A 142 -6.67 7.82 -4.04
C ASP A 142 -7.41 8.38 -2.80
N GLN A 143 -6.75 8.41 -1.64
CA GLN A 143 -7.39 8.69 -0.35
C GLN A 143 -6.95 10.02 0.26
N GLY A 144 -6.21 10.85 -0.49
CA GLY A 144 -5.70 12.13 -0.01
C GLY A 144 -4.68 12.00 1.14
N GLY A 145 -4.10 10.80 1.32
CA GLY A 145 -3.15 10.54 2.40
C GLY A 145 -1.77 11.12 2.16
N SER A 146 -1.56 11.92 1.11
CA SER A 146 -0.23 12.44 0.76
C SER A 146 0.38 13.26 1.90
N ALA A 147 -0.41 13.98 2.69
CA ALA A 147 0.07 14.77 3.84
C ALA A 147 0.38 13.94 5.11
N ASP A 148 -0.05 12.67 5.16
CA ASP A 148 0.09 11.84 6.34
C ASP A 148 1.51 11.36 6.56
N ARG A 149 1.85 11.10 7.83
CA ARG A 149 3.06 10.39 8.19
C ARG A 149 2.80 8.90 8.11
N TYR A 150 3.55 8.21 7.26
CA TYR A 150 3.50 6.76 7.15
C TYR A 150 4.62 6.10 7.95
N PHE A 151 4.40 4.83 8.24
CA PHE A 151 5.34 3.92 8.86
C PHE A 151 5.33 2.62 8.06
N MET A 152 6.51 2.05 7.88
CA MET A 152 6.66 0.71 7.31
C MET A 152 7.00 -0.26 8.42
N TYR A 153 6.26 -1.36 8.45
CA TYR A 153 6.40 -2.43 9.43
C TYR A 153 6.95 -3.67 8.77
N ARG A 154 7.99 -4.25 9.38
CA ARG A 154 8.43 -5.61 9.12
C ARG A 154 7.84 -6.52 10.19
N VAL A 155 7.15 -7.57 9.78
CA VAL A 155 6.27 -8.38 10.63
C VAL A 155 6.82 -9.80 10.72
N GLN A 156 6.89 -10.31 11.95
CA GLN A 156 7.13 -11.73 12.24
C GLN A 156 5.83 -12.36 12.72
N LEU A 157 5.47 -13.48 12.09
CA LEU A 157 4.36 -14.29 12.56
C LEU A 157 4.76 -15.13 13.78
N SER A 158 3.78 -15.48 14.58
CA SER A 158 3.93 -16.48 15.63
C SER A 158 4.31 -17.84 15.03
N PRO A 159 5.28 -18.56 15.62
CA PRO A 159 5.58 -19.92 15.19
C PRO A 159 4.38 -20.87 15.39
N ASN A 160 3.42 -20.47 16.21
CA ASN A 160 2.20 -21.22 16.51
C ASN A 160 0.97 -20.71 15.73
N CYS A 161 1.13 -19.80 14.76
CA CYS A 161 -0.03 -19.39 13.95
C CYS A 161 -0.59 -20.60 13.17
N VAL A 162 -1.92 -20.65 13.09
CA VAL A 162 -2.68 -21.70 12.42
C VAL A 162 -3.13 -21.12 11.08
N ILE A 163 -2.61 -21.72 10.00
CA ILE A 163 -2.76 -21.23 8.64
C ILE A 163 -3.85 -22.06 7.94
N GLU A 164 -4.79 -21.40 7.28
CA GLU A 164 -5.76 -22.09 6.42
C GLU A 164 -5.03 -22.88 5.30
N PRO A 165 -5.40 -24.15 5.04
CA PRO A 165 -4.79 -24.93 3.97
C PRO A 165 -5.03 -24.34 2.58
N GLY A 166 -3.93 -24.12 1.84
CA GLY A 166 -3.97 -23.66 0.47
C GLY A 166 -3.79 -22.15 0.31
N VAL A 167 -3.97 -21.69 -0.92
CA VAL A 167 -3.91 -20.27 -1.30
C VAL A 167 -5.26 -19.91 -1.91
N HIS A 168 -5.90 -18.90 -1.33
CA HIS A 168 -7.27 -18.54 -1.62
C HIS A 168 -7.34 -17.34 -2.56
N GLN A 169 -8.54 -17.05 -3.03
CA GLN A 169 -8.81 -15.74 -3.61
C GLN A 169 -8.81 -14.70 -2.49
N GLU A 170 -8.48 -13.46 -2.84
CA GLU A 170 -8.46 -12.35 -1.89
C GLU A 170 -9.82 -12.22 -1.19
N PRO A 171 -9.86 -12.34 0.16
CA PRO A 171 -11.09 -12.39 0.92
C PRO A 171 -11.59 -10.97 1.21
N THR A 172 -12.04 -10.24 0.20
CA THR A 172 -12.57 -8.88 0.38
C THR A 172 -14.08 -8.85 0.26
N ASP A 173 -14.74 -8.18 1.20
CA ASP A 173 -16.09 -7.68 0.98
C ASP A 173 -16.05 -6.43 0.07
N PHE A 174 -17.22 -5.87 -0.27
CA PHE A 174 -17.32 -4.66 -1.11
C PHE A 174 -16.54 -3.45 -0.56
N VAL A 175 -16.17 -3.46 0.73
CA VAL A 175 -15.44 -2.38 1.43
C VAL A 175 -13.96 -2.72 1.62
N GLY A 176 -13.52 -3.92 1.21
CA GLY A 176 -12.15 -4.39 1.36
C GLY A 176 -11.83 -4.98 2.73
N ASP A 177 -12.84 -5.23 3.57
CA ASP A 177 -12.64 -5.81 4.89
C ASP A 177 -12.66 -7.35 4.81
N ALA A 178 -11.78 -7.99 5.58
CA ALA A 178 -11.72 -9.43 5.72
C ALA A 178 -11.98 -9.84 7.17
N HIS A 179 -12.89 -10.79 7.38
CA HIS A 179 -13.12 -11.43 8.68
C HIS A 179 -12.76 -12.91 8.59
N LEU A 180 -11.68 -13.33 9.25
CA LEU A 180 -11.22 -14.72 9.17
C LEU A 180 -12.28 -15.73 9.63
N SER A 181 -13.12 -15.37 10.59
CA SER A 181 -14.21 -16.24 11.06
C SER A 181 -15.31 -16.48 10.03
N GLU A 182 -15.39 -15.65 8.97
CA GLU A 182 -16.37 -15.81 7.89
C GLU A 182 -15.85 -16.72 6.76
N VAL A 183 -14.52 -16.90 6.64
CA VAL A 183 -13.88 -17.58 5.50
C VAL A 183 -12.97 -18.76 5.87
N CYS A 184 -12.57 -18.89 7.14
CA CYS A 184 -11.68 -19.95 7.62
C CYS A 184 -12.35 -20.90 8.62
N ALA A 185 -11.74 -22.06 8.83
CA ALA A 185 -12.16 -22.98 9.88
C ALA A 185 -11.95 -22.39 11.30
N PRO A 186 -12.74 -22.79 12.30
CA PRO A 186 -12.54 -22.35 13.68
C PRO A 186 -11.12 -22.61 14.19
N GLY A 187 -10.49 -21.60 14.81
CA GLY A 187 -9.13 -21.68 15.34
C GLY A 187 -8.02 -21.29 14.35
N VAL A 188 -8.35 -21.07 13.08
CA VAL A 188 -7.44 -20.49 12.09
C VAL A 188 -7.30 -18.99 12.34
N ASN A 189 -6.07 -18.50 12.27
CA ASN A 189 -5.75 -17.09 12.52
C ASN A 189 -4.85 -16.48 11.44
N THR A 190 -4.65 -17.19 10.33
CA THR A 190 -3.88 -16.73 9.16
C THR A 190 -4.47 -17.34 7.90
N LEU A 191 -4.74 -16.52 6.90
CA LEU A 191 -5.24 -16.92 5.58
C LEU A 191 -4.30 -16.39 4.51
N ARG A 192 -3.81 -17.27 3.62
CA ARG A 192 -3.04 -16.89 2.43
C ARG A 192 -3.97 -16.64 1.26
N TYR A 193 -3.74 -15.56 0.54
CA TYR A 193 -4.48 -15.28 -0.69
C TYR A 193 -3.58 -14.73 -1.79
N VAL A 194 -4.03 -14.91 -3.03
CA VAL A 194 -3.42 -14.23 -4.19
C VAL A 194 -3.82 -12.77 -4.14
N ASN A 195 -2.85 -11.88 -3.98
CA ASN A 195 -3.09 -10.46 -3.99
C ASN A 195 -3.48 -10.00 -5.41
N VAL A 196 -4.55 -9.22 -5.53
CA VAL A 196 -5.00 -8.64 -6.81
C VAL A 196 -4.88 -7.12 -6.86
N HIS A 197 -4.68 -6.46 -5.71
CA HIS A 197 -4.69 -5.01 -5.57
C HIS A 197 -3.29 -4.40 -5.40
N GLU A 198 -2.45 -5.02 -4.57
CA GLU A 198 -1.12 -4.54 -4.21
C GLU A 198 -0.06 -5.63 -4.43
N ASP A 199 0.87 -5.40 -5.36
CA ASP A 199 1.78 -6.42 -5.90
C ASP A 199 1.03 -7.65 -6.48
N PRO A 200 0.24 -7.48 -7.56
CA PRO A 200 -0.67 -8.51 -8.04
C PRO A 200 0.01 -9.83 -8.40
N SER A 201 -0.67 -10.97 -8.18
CA SER A 201 -0.15 -12.35 -8.29
C SER A 201 0.82 -12.81 -7.20
N SER A 202 1.20 -11.94 -6.26
CA SER A 202 1.92 -12.35 -5.05
C SER A 202 1.00 -13.09 -4.08
N ILE A 203 1.58 -13.80 -3.12
CA ILE A 203 0.85 -14.29 -1.95
C ILE A 203 0.94 -13.26 -0.83
N SER A 204 -0.20 -12.78 -0.35
CA SER A 204 -0.35 -11.95 0.85
C SER A 204 -1.15 -12.70 1.91
N LEU A 205 -1.19 -12.15 3.13
CA LEU A 205 -1.89 -12.74 4.27
C LEU A 205 -2.96 -11.80 4.84
N ALA A 206 -4.06 -12.40 5.25
CA ALA A 206 -4.99 -11.82 6.20
C ALA A 206 -4.76 -12.53 7.54
N VAL A 207 -4.40 -11.78 8.58
CA VAL A 207 -4.00 -12.34 9.88
C VAL A 207 -4.82 -11.76 11.02
N ASP A 208 -5.13 -12.58 12.01
CA ASP A 208 -5.56 -12.07 13.31
C ASP A 208 -4.38 -11.41 14.03
N LEU A 209 -4.66 -10.48 14.94
CA LEU A 209 -3.65 -9.85 15.78
C LEU A 209 -2.78 -10.88 16.53
N ASN A 210 -3.38 -11.97 17.00
CA ASN A 210 -2.71 -13.04 17.74
C ASN A 210 -1.78 -13.92 16.87
N ALA A 211 -1.88 -13.80 15.54
CA ALA A 211 -0.94 -14.46 14.63
C ALA A 211 0.36 -13.67 14.46
N ILE A 212 0.41 -12.40 14.87
CA ILE A 212 1.61 -11.57 14.85
C ILE A 212 2.39 -11.78 16.14
N HIS A 213 3.68 -12.10 16.02
CA HIS A 213 4.58 -12.22 17.16
C HIS A 213 5.25 -10.90 17.51
N ALA A 214 5.85 -10.26 16.52
CA ALA A 214 6.62 -9.04 16.71
C ALA A 214 6.69 -8.22 15.43
N VAL A 215 6.95 -6.91 15.60
CA VAL A 215 7.15 -5.98 14.50
C VAL A 215 8.41 -5.13 14.70
N GLN A 216 9.05 -4.75 13.60
CA GLN A 216 9.97 -3.60 13.53
C GLN A 216 9.32 -2.50 12.72
N ARG A 217 9.74 -1.27 12.96
CA ARG A 217 9.11 -0.09 12.37
C ARG A 217 10.14 0.96 12.00
N ILE A 218 10.00 1.52 10.80
CA ILE A 218 10.67 2.76 10.39
C ILE A 218 9.63 3.82 10.02
N SER A 219 10.03 5.09 10.11
CA SER A 219 9.22 6.20 9.57
C SER A 219 9.42 6.31 8.06
N VAL A 220 8.36 6.71 7.36
CA VAL A 220 8.36 6.99 5.93
C VAL A 220 7.87 8.43 5.72
N PRO A 221 8.51 9.25 4.86
CA PRO A 221 9.62 8.96 3.94
C PRO A 221 10.94 8.61 4.63
N MET A 222 11.85 7.94 3.92
CA MET A 222 13.22 7.69 4.38
C MET A 222 13.95 9.01 4.66
N ARG A 223 14.81 9.01 5.68
CA ARG A 223 15.65 10.18 5.97
C ARG A 223 16.61 10.43 4.80
N VAL A 224 16.70 11.69 4.41
CA VAL A 224 17.64 12.18 3.39
C VAL A 224 18.63 13.11 4.08
N GLU A 225 19.92 12.94 3.76
CA GLU A 225 21.00 13.76 4.30
C GLU A 225 20.84 15.22 3.89
N GLU A 226 21.32 16.15 4.73
CA GLU A 226 21.08 17.57 4.52
C GLU A 226 21.78 18.14 3.28
N ASN A 227 22.88 17.50 2.87
CA ASN A 227 23.71 17.88 1.74
C ASN A 227 23.45 17.05 0.47
N ASP A 228 22.31 16.35 0.40
CA ASP A 228 21.89 15.62 -0.80
C ASP A 228 21.77 16.58 -1.99
N SER A 229 22.55 16.33 -3.05
CA SER A 229 22.73 17.26 -4.15
C SER A 229 21.44 17.52 -4.94
N TRP A 230 20.64 16.47 -5.16
CA TRP A 230 19.35 16.60 -5.85
C TRP A 230 18.38 17.44 -5.02
N THR A 231 18.31 17.19 -3.70
CA THR A 231 17.48 17.97 -2.78
C THR A 231 17.84 19.46 -2.81
N LEU A 232 19.13 19.79 -2.82
CA LEU A 232 19.60 21.18 -2.89
C LEU A 232 19.24 21.86 -4.22
N ASP A 233 19.43 21.17 -5.35
CA ASP A 233 19.07 21.68 -6.68
C ASP A 233 17.55 21.88 -6.83
N ALA A 234 16.76 20.87 -6.46
CA ALA A 234 15.30 20.93 -6.47
C ALA A 234 14.77 22.06 -5.58
N THR A 235 15.39 22.29 -4.41
CA THR A 235 15.02 23.41 -3.54
C THR A 235 15.34 24.76 -4.20
N ALA A 236 16.50 24.89 -4.85
CA ALA A 236 16.87 26.11 -5.56
C ALA A 236 15.89 26.41 -6.72
N ARG A 237 15.47 25.39 -7.47
CA ARG A 237 14.45 25.50 -8.53
C ARG A 237 13.10 25.98 -7.98
N LEU A 238 12.65 25.46 -6.84
CA LEU A 238 11.41 25.90 -6.20
C LEU A 238 11.51 27.35 -5.69
N LEU A 239 12.65 27.75 -5.11
CA LEU A 239 12.88 29.12 -4.66
C LEU A 239 12.90 30.13 -5.82
N ASP A 240 13.49 29.76 -6.96
CA ASP A 240 13.41 30.56 -8.19
C ASP A 240 11.95 30.69 -8.66
N ALA A 241 11.21 29.58 -8.66
CA ALA A 241 9.80 29.56 -9.07
C ALA A 241 8.90 30.44 -8.20
N VAL A 242 9.18 30.61 -6.90
CA VAL A 242 8.47 31.57 -6.02
C VAL A 242 8.67 33.01 -6.47
N SER A 243 9.84 33.34 -7.03
CA SER A 243 10.20 34.69 -7.46
C SER A 243 9.53 35.10 -8.79
N GLN A 244 8.88 34.15 -9.47
CA GLN A 244 8.22 34.39 -10.76
C GLN A 244 6.87 35.10 -10.58
N PRO A 245 6.47 35.96 -11.53
CA PRO A 245 5.18 36.65 -11.46
C PRO A 245 4.00 35.66 -11.53
N PRO A 246 2.87 35.95 -10.87
CA PRO A 246 1.70 35.09 -10.91
C PRO A 246 1.16 34.97 -12.35
N PRO A 247 0.57 33.83 -12.72
CA PRO A 247 0.02 33.64 -14.06
C PRO A 247 -1.08 34.68 -14.33
N PRO A 248 -1.19 35.18 -15.57
CA PRO A 248 -2.22 36.14 -15.95
C PRO A 248 -3.62 35.54 -15.74
N LEU A 249 -4.59 36.40 -15.40
CA LEU A 249 -5.99 36.01 -15.31
C LEU A 249 -6.47 35.59 -16.71
N GLN A 250 -6.82 34.32 -16.90
CA GLN A 250 -7.50 33.87 -18.11
C GLN A 250 -8.96 34.34 -18.08
N HIS A 251 -9.46 34.76 -19.24
CA HIS A 251 -10.81 35.31 -19.37
C HIS A 251 -11.82 34.19 -19.09
N TRP A 252 -12.76 34.43 -18.16
CA TRP A 252 -13.80 33.50 -17.69
C TRP A 252 -13.25 32.30 -16.85
N MET A 253 -13.00 32.54 -15.55
CA MET A 253 -12.73 31.59 -14.45
C MET A 253 -11.30 31.02 -14.25
N ARG A 254 -10.86 31.07 -12.97
CA ARG A 254 -9.66 30.52 -12.30
C ARG A 254 -8.28 30.96 -12.84
N ARG A 255 -7.40 31.39 -11.91
CA ARG A 255 -5.96 31.47 -12.18
C ARG A 255 -5.42 30.06 -12.40
N GLY A 256 -4.51 29.90 -13.37
CA GLY A 256 -3.74 28.67 -13.52
C GLY A 256 -2.85 28.39 -12.30
N PRO A 257 -2.22 27.20 -12.24
CA PRO A 257 -1.27 26.89 -11.15
C PRO A 257 -0.15 27.93 -11.11
N SER A 258 0.33 28.26 -9.91
CA SER A 258 1.49 29.13 -9.72
C SER A 258 2.74 28.53 -10.39
N ALA A 259 3.76 29.36 -10.62
CA ALA A 259 5.06 28.85 -11.08
C ALA A 259 5.64 27.83 -10.08
N LEU A 260 5.48 28.08 -8.77
CA LEU A 260 5.89 27.17 -7.71
C LEU A 260 5.18 25.81 -7.80
N MET A 261 3.85 25.78 -7.90
CA MET A 261 3.08 24.54 -8.03
C MET A 261 3.42 23.79 -9.32
N SER A 262 3.66 24.52 -10.41
CA SER A 262 4.06 23.93 -11.68
C SER A 262 5.45 23.30 -11.60
N GLU A 263 6.40 23.93 -10.92
CA GLU A 263 7.75 23.38 -10.73
C GLU A 263 7.74 22.18 -9.77
N ALA A 264 6.94 22.22 -8.70
CA ALA A 264 6.75 21.09 -7.80
C ALA A 264 6.23 19.84 -8.53
N ARG A 265 5.29 20.01 -9.47
CA ARG A 265 4.80 18.91 -10.32
C ARG A 265 5.87 18.33 -11.23
N LYS A 266 6.71 19.17 -11.85
CA LYS A 266 7.82 18.69 -12.67
C LYS A 266 8.82 17.87 -11.86
N LEU A 267 9.12 18.30 -10.63
CA LEU A 267 10.01 17.55 -9.73
C LEU A 267 9.42 16.20 -9.34
N GLU A 268 8.11 16.14 -9.12
CA GLU A 268 7.40 14.88 -8.86
C GLU A 268 7.44 13.96 -10.09
N GLU A 269 7.15 14.48 -11.29
CA GLU A 269 7.25 13.76 -12.57
C GLU A 269 8.67 13.24 -12.85
N GLU A 270 9.70 14.05 -12.56
CA GLU A 270 11.12 13.68 -12.71
C GLU A 270 11.48 12.48 -11.82
N ILE A 271 11.02 12.49 -10.56
CA ILE A 271 11.23 11.39 -9.63
C ILE A 271 10.40 10.16 -10.02
N ALA A 272 9.13 10.35 -10.35
CA ALA A 272 8.24 9.27 -10.79
C ALA A 272 8.79 8.55 -12.02
N ALA A 273 9.44 9.26 -12.96
CA ALA A 273 10.05 8.65 -14.14
C ALA A 273 11.14 7.62 -13.81
N SER A 274 11.78 7.72 -12.64
CA SER A 274 12.75 6.73 -12.16
C SER A 274 12.13 5.46 -11.56
N LEU A 275 10.82 5.46 -11.31
CA LEU A 275 10.11 4.34 -10.70
C LEU A 275 9.62 3.33 -11.76
N PRO A 276 9.33 2.07 -11.37
CA PRO A 276 8.63 1.10 -12.20
C PRO A 276 7.25 1.62 -12.63
N LEU A 277 6.80 1.23 -13.83
CA LEU A 277 5.58 1.76 -14.46
C LEU A 277 4.35 1.81 -13.53
N VAL A 278 4.09 0.71 -12.81
CA VAL A 278 2.93 0.58 -11.90
C VAL A 278 2.93 1.61 -10.78
N LEU A 279 4.09 2.10 -10.38
CA LEU A 279 4.23 3.06 -9.30
C LEU A 279 4.23 4.51 -9.79
N ARG A 280 4.56 4.76 -11.07
CA ARG A 280 4.69 6.13 -11.60
C ARG A 280 3.40 6.93 -11.44
N GLU A 281 2.29 6.31 -11.81
CA GLU A 281 0.97 6.96 -11.79
C GLU A 281 0.44 7.18 -10.37
N ARG A 282 0.85 6.33 -9.42
CA ARG A 282 0.44 6.42 -8.00
C ARG A 282 1.39 7.25 -7.14
N PHE A 283 2.51 7.71 -7.69
CA PHE A 283 3.51 8.46 -6.95
C PHE A 283 3.08 9.91 -6.79
N SER A 284 2.44 10.21 -5.66
CA SER A 284 1.96 11.55 -5.33
C SER A 284 2.44 11.94 -3.93
N ALA A 285 3.44 12.80 -3.84
CA ALA A 285 4.00 13.23 -2.56
C ALA A 285 3.17 14.35 -1.92
N GLY A 286 2.34 15.04 -2.71
CA GLY A 286 1.51 16.15 -2.24
C GLY A 286 2.34 17.38 -1.91
N PHE A 287 2.12 18.46 -2.66
CA PHE A 287 2.79 19.74 -2.46
C PHE A 287 1.85 20.78 -1.84
N GLY A 288 2.29 21.43 -0.77
CA GLY A 288 1.57 22.52 -0.11
C GLY A 288 2.42 23.79 -0.06
N GLU A 289 1.99 24.86 -0.75
CA GLU A 289 2.72 26.13 -0.82
C GLU A 289 2.99 26.73 0.57
N ALA A 290 2.01 26.69 1.48
CA ALA A 290 2.19 27.19 2.85
C ALA A 290 3.24 26.38 3.65
N ALA A 291 3.34 25.08 3.40
CA ALA A 291 4.36 24.24 4.04
C ALA A 291 5.76 24.59 3.51
N PHE A 292 5.86 24.89 2.20
CA PHE A 292 7.11 25.26 1.55
C PHE A 292 7.72 26.54 2.13
N GLU A 293 6.91 27.56 2.45
CA GLU A 293 7.39 28.81 3.06
C GLU A 293 8.14 28.57 4.38
N SER A 294 7.66 27.63 5.20
CA SER A 294 8.27 27.31 6.49
C SER A 294 9.42 26.30 6.41
N ASN A 295 9.44 25.46 5.37
CA ASN A 295 10.45 24.42 5.17
C ASN A 295 10.69 24.13 3.68
N PRO A 296 11.54 24.93 2.99
CA PRO A 296 11.78 24.79 1.55
C PRO A 296 12.37 23.43 1.15
N ASN A 297 13.16 22.81 2.03
CA ASN A 297 13.77 21.50 1.78
C ASN A 297 12.79 20.33 1.99
N GLY A 298 11.63 20.58 2.62
CA GLY A 298 10.73 19.52 3.08
C GLY A 298 10.15 18.67 1.94
N PHE A 299 9.67 19.32 0.87
CA PHE A 299 9.08 18.63 -0.27
C PHE A 299 10.12 17.85 -1.10
N PRO A 300 11.27 18.43 -1.51
CA PRO A 300 12.31 17.66 -2.20
C PRO A 300 12.83 16.46 -1.38
N ARG A 301 13.05 16.62 -0.07
CA ARG A 301 13.46 15.49 0.79
C ARG A 301 12.41 14.39 0.85
N LYS A 302 11.13 14.77 0.87
CA LYS A 302 10.02 13.81 0.85
C LYS A 302 9.99 13.03 -0.45
N LEU A 303 10.15 13.68 -1.60
CA LEU A 303 10.18 13.00 -2.90
C LEU A 303 11.28 11.93 -2.95
N ILE A 304 12.53 12.31 -2.63
CA ILE A 304 13.66 11.36 -2.60
C ILE A 304 13.44 10.26 -1.58
N GLY A 305 12.99 10.61 -0.36
CA GLY A 305 12.78 9.65 0.71
C GLY A 305 11.68 8.63 0.41
N LEU A 306 10.66 9.00 -0.39
CA LEU A 306 9.65 8.06 -0.89
C LEU A 306 10.21 7.21 -2.04
N ALA A 307 10.92 7.81 -2.99
CA ALA A 307 11.50 7.09 -4.12
C ALA A 307 12.51 6.03 -3.68
N ARG A 308 13.31 6.31 -2.63
CA ARG A 308 14.27 5.36 -2.04
C ARG A 308 13.63 4.05 -1.54
N LEU A 309 12.34 4.05 -1.21
CA LEU A 309 11.62 2.81 -0.88
C LEU A 309 11.61 1.82 -2.05
N VAL A 310 11.68 2.32 -3.27
CA VAL A 310 11.63 1.52 -4.49
C VAL A 310 13.03 1.37 -5.10
N THR A 311 13.78 2.46 -5.15
CA THR A 311 15.08 2.50 -5.86
C THR A 311 16.24 1.97 -5.02
N ASP A 312 16.10 1.94 -3.69
CA ASP A 312 17.12 1.41 -2.77
C ASP A 312 16.46 0.63 -1.60
N PRO A 313 15.78 -0.50 -1.89
CA PRO A 313 15.13 -1.29 -0.86
C PRO A 313 16.15 -1.85 0.14
N ARG A 314 17.42 -2.00 -0.24
CA ARG A 314 18.47 -2.48 0.65
C ARG A 314 18.70 -1.51 1.80
N ALA A 315 18.81 -0.20 1.54
CA ALA A 315 18.96 0.79 2.60
C ALA A 315 17.75 0.81 3.55
N VAL A 316 16.54 0.54 3.05
CA VAL A 316 15.33 0.43 3.88
C VAL A 316 15.39 -0.80 4.80
N LEU A 317 15.80 -1.95 4.26
CA LEU A 317 15.97 -3.18 5.03
C LEU A 317 17.08 -3.05 6.07
N ASP A 318 18.21 -2.42 5.72
CA ASP A 318 19.28 -2.13 6.68
C ASP A 318 18.79 -1.18 7.78
N SER A 319 17.97 -0.17 7.43
CA SER A 319 17.34 0.69 8.43
C SER A 319 16.40 -0.08 9.36
N LEU A 320 15.63 -1.05 8.85
CA LEU A 320 14.79 -1.94 9.66
C LEU A 320 15.63 -2.85 10.56
N ASP A 321 16.76 -3.36 10.08
CA ASP A 321 17.67 -4.23 10.85
C ASP A 321 18.26 -3.52 12.09
N THR A 322 18.38 -2.18 12.05
CA THR A 322 18.79 -1.38 13.23
C THR A 322 17.69 -1.16 14.26
N GLN A 323 16.41 -1.45 13.93
CA GLN A 323 15.29 -1.24 14.84
C GLN A 323 15.14 -2.42 15.80
N GLN A 324 14.65 -2.16 17.00
CA GLN A 324 14.30 -3.23 17.93
C GLN A 324 12.99 -3.90 17.50
N TRP A 325 12.91 -5.21 17.71
CA TRP A 325 11.64 -5.93 17.59
C TRP A 325 10.75 -5.59 18.79
N HIS A 326 9.52 -5.21 18.51
CA HIS A 326 8.47 -5.00 19.49
C HIS A 326 7.51 -6.18 19.43
N THR A 327 7.44 -6.96 20.52
CA THR A 327 6.46 -8.04 20.65
C THR A 327 5.07 -7.45 20.76
N VAL A 328 4.15 -8.00 19.97
CA VAL A 328 2.75 -7.55 19.90
C VAL A 328 1.98 -8.05 21.09
#